data_AF-A0A940MDB0-F1
#
_entry.id   AF-A0A940MDB0-F1
#
_cell.length_a   1.000
_cell.length_b   1.000
_cell.length_c   1.000
_cell.angle_alpha   90.00
_cell.angle_beta   90.00
_cell.angle_gamma   90.00
#
_symmetry.space_group_name_H-M   'P 1'
#
loop_
_entity.id
_entity.type
_entity.pdbx_description
1 polymer ?
#
loop_
_entity_poly.entity_id
_entity_poly.type
_entity_poly.pdbx_seq_one_letter_code
_entity_poly.pdbx_strand_id
1 'polypeptide(L)'
;MTSYRLNPHLRFVRRTDDEVLISRGSRSIHAELLRDDAGSGALADLLERLRDPADEEQLTAWARERRTGVPLDVPALLAHLLGRGVLVPAGDDPAHSHLRTSLAGGGDALRGAVISIVGDGVLATTLERQLAASGIVTAGAVPRRVAQPSPDDVADELFADAALVVVALDRPESTLLHALNDTALRGKTPWLPVCLDGGEGVVGPTHVPGESACHLEFELQTDASVGFTGHVLELRHAKDAHGPAAVPPPHQVEMVSGLAVEAVIAHLAGTGHLTSDRAVRFDFERMEIDYQDVLRLPRCPACGPQRAPYRNPFL
;
A
#
# COMPACT_ATOMS: atom_id res chain seq x y z
N MET A 1 9.05 16.14 27.68
CA MET A 1 9.16 14.70 28.01
C MET A 1 8.22 13.95 27.07
N THR A 2 8.66 12.82 26.51
CA THR A 2 7.83 12.03 25.60
C THR A 2 6.87 11.19 26.43
N SER A 3 5.57 11.36 26.20
CA SER A 3 4.51 10.52 26.79
C SER A 3 4.20 9.37 25.84
N TYR A 4 3.89 8.21 26.40
CA TYR A 4 3.59 6.97 25.68
C TYR A 4 2.15 6.53 25.96
N ARG A 5 1.55 5.85 24.98
CA ARG A 5 0.24 5.21 25.10
C ARG A 5 0.24 3.85 24.41
N LEU A 6 -0.76 3.03 24.72
CA LEU A 6 -1.06 1.85 23.90
C LEU A 6 -1.31 2.26 22.45
N ASN A 7 -0.82 1.44 21.52
CA ASN A 7 -1.11 1.63 20.11
C ASN A 7 -2.62 1.53 19.84
N PRO A 8 -3.26 2.58 19.30
CA PRO A 8 -4.72 2.61 19.12
C PRO A 8 -5.24 1.59 18.09
N HIS A 9 -4.36 1.03 17.25
CA HIS A 9 -4.70 0.03 16.23
C HIS A 9 -4.60 -1.41 16.73
N LEU A 10 -4.24 -1.59 18.00
CA LEU A 10 -4.16 -2.89 18.64
C LEU A 10 -5.27 -3.05 19.67
N ARG A 11 -5.85 -4.25 19.70
CA ARG A 11 -6.75 -4.71 20.74
C ARG A 11 -5.94 -5.44 21.79
N PHE A 12 -6.21 -5.10 23.04
CA PHE A 12 -5.54 -5.66 24.21
C PHE A 12 -6.55 -6.45 25.03
N VAL A 13 -6.27 -7.75 25.24
CA VAL A 13 -7.12 -8.63 26.04
C VAL A 13 -6.25 -9.33 27.06
N ARG A 14 -6.37 -8.91 28.33
CA ARG A 14 -5.81 -9.63 29.48
C ARG A 14 -6.46 -11.00 29.57
N ARG A 15 -5.67 -12.07 29.45
CA ARG A 15 -6.13 -13.47 29.53
C ARG A 15 -5.97 -14.01 30.93
N THR A 16 -4.81 -13.76 31.53
CA THR A 16 -4.48 -14.08 32.92
C THR A 16 -3.74 -12.87 33.50
N ASP A 17 -3.21 -12.99 34.73
CA ASP A 17 -2.34 -11.95 35.27
C ASP A 17 -1.05 -11.80 34.47
N ASP A 18 -0.52 -12.91 33.92
CA ASP A 18 0.77 -12.96 33.23
C ASP A 18 0.67 -13.00 31.70
N GLU A 19 -0.53 -13.18 31.14
CA GLU A 19 -0.73 -13.29 29.71
C GLU A 19 -1.63 -12.20 29.14
N VAL A 20 -1.15 -11.50 28.11
CA VAL A 20 -1.91 -10.49 27.37
C VAL A 20 -1.91 -10.82 25.89
N LEU A 21 -3.10 -11.02 25.33
CA LEU A 21 -3.29 -11.17 23.89
C LEU A 21 -3.37 -9.79 23.24
N ILE A 22 -2.53 -9.58 22.24
CA ILE A 22 -2.51 -8.39 21.39
C ILE A 22 -2.91 -8.80 19.97
N SER A 23 -3.80 -8.04 19.34
CA SER A 23 -4.18 -8.30 17.95
C SER A 23 -4.77 -7.06 17.29
N ARG A 24 -4.58 -6.87 15.97
CA ARG A 24 -5.26 -5.78 15.24
C ARG A 24 -6.77 -6.04 15.08
N GLY A 25 -7.19 -7.30 15.09
CA GLY A 25 -8.57 -7.68 14.83
C GLY A 25 -8.80 -9.18 15.03
N SER A 26 -10.04 -9.61 15.23
CA SER A 26 -10.36 -11.01 15.58
C SER A 26 -9.90 -12.05 14.56
N ARG A 27 -9.68 -11.65 13.31
CA ARG A 27 -9.15 -12.47 12.21
C ARG A 27 -7.82 -11.96 11.65
N SER A 28 -7.16 -11.04 12.36
CA SER A 28 -5.89 -10.51 11.90
C SER A 28 -4.83 -11.60 11.98
N ILE A 29 -4.00 -11.69 10.95
CA ILE A 29 -2.75 -12.47 10.98
C ILE A 29 -1.76 -11.92 12.03
N HIS A 30 -1.90 -10.65 12.40
CA HIS A 30 -1.10 -10.02 13.44
C HIS A 30 -1.80 -10.21 14.79
N ALA A 31 -1.52 -11.34 15.42
CA ALA A 31 -1.95 -11.67 16.77
C ALA A 31 -0.77 -12.28 17.54
N GLU A 32 -0.57 -11.80 18.77
CA GLU A 32 0.54 -12.23 19.60
C GLU A 32 0.14 -12.34 21.06
N LEU A 33 0.65 -13.38 21.73
CA LEU A 33 0.49 -13.55 23.16
C LEU A 33 1.75 -13.07 23.86
N LEU A 34 1.66 -11.95 24.57
CA LEU A 34 2.72 -11.52 25.47
C LEU A 34 2.62 -12.28 26.79
N ARG A 35 3.78 -12.71 27.30
CA ARG A 35 3.90 -13.44 28.55
C ARG A 35 4.84 -12.71 29.50
N ASP A 36 4.43 -12.59 30.75
CA ASP A 36 5.27 -12.21 31.88
C ASP A 36 5.84 -13.49 32.51
N ASP A 37 6.99 -13.94 32.01
CA ASP A 37 7.64 -15.18 32.47
C ASP A 37 8.05 -15.14 33.95
N ALA A 38 8.15 -13.94 34.55
CA ALA A 38 8.42 -13.78 35.97
C ALA A 38 7.19 -14.07 36.85
N GLY A 39 6.01 -14.27 36.25
CA GLY A 39 4.77 -14.60 36.97
C GLY A 39 4.29 -13.46 37.88
N SER A 40 4.65 -12.23 37.55
CA SER A 40 4.42 -11.08 38.41
C SER A 40 3.09 -10.39 38.09
N GLY A 41 2.58 -10.52 36.88
CA GLY A 41 1.49 -9.73 36.30
C GLY A 41 1.82 -8.26 36.03
N ALA A 42 3.09 -7.87 36.06
CA ALA A 42 3.51 -6.48 35.88
C ALA A 42 3.21 -5.97 34.48
N LEU A 43 3.34 -6.84 33.47
CA LEU A 43 3.05 -6.51 32.09
C LEU A 43 1.57 -6.13 31.90
N ALA A 44 0.65 -6.95 32.40
CA ALA A 44 -0.78 -6.70 32.25
C ALA A 44 -1.22 -5.41 32.96
N ASP A 45 -0.72 -5.17 34.17
CA ASP A 45 -1.02 -3.95 34.92
C ASP A 45 -0.42 -2.69 34.25
N LEU A 46 0.78 -2.79 33.68
CA LEU A 46 1.42 -1.68 32.96
C LEU A 46 0.64 -1.32 31.69
N LEU A 47 0.25 -2.33 30.89
CA LEU A 47 -0.53 -2.10 29.68
C LEU A 47 -1.89 -1.47 30.03
N GLU A 48 -2.52 -1.90 31.13
CA GLU A 48 -3.77 -1.29 31.61
C GLU A 48 -3.55 0.17 32.04
N ARG A 49 -2.43 0.49 32.70
CA ARG A 49 -2.05 1.87 33.04
C ARG A 49 -1.83 2.74 31.81
N LEU A 50 -1.28 2.18 30.73
CA LEU A 50 -0.96 2.87 29.48
C LEU A 50 -2.16 3.07 28.55
N ARG A 51 -3.37 2.68 28.97
CA ARG A 51 -4.61 3.13 28.32
C ARG A 51 -4.71 4.66 28.33
N ASP A 52 -4.22 5.28 29.40
CA ASP A 52 -4.04 6.72 29.50
C ASP A 52 -2.56 7.08 29.26
N PRO A 53 -2.27 8.14 28.47
CA PRO A 53 -0.91 8.58 28.22
C PRO A 53 -0.10 8.79 29.51
N ALA A 54 1.14 8.31 29.53
CA ALA A 54 2.06 8.48 30.65
C ALA A 54 3.51 8.61 30.17
N ASP A 55 4.30 9.44 30.83
CA ASP A 55 5.74 9.48 30.61
C ASP A 55 6.49 8.45 31.48
N GLU A 56 7.78 8.28 31.19
CA GLU A 56 8.64 7.32 31.88
C GLU A 56 8.75 7.58 33.39
N GLU A 57 8.75 8.84 33.81
CA GLU A 57 8.85 9.23 35.23
C GLU A 57 7.59 8.83 36.00
N GLN A 58 6.42 9.13 35.43
CA GLN A 58 5.12 8.73 35.97
C GLN A 58 4.98 7.21 36.09
N LEU A 59 5.44 6.46 35.07
CA LEU A 59 5.39 5.00 35.08
C LEU A 59 6.36 4.40 36.09
N THR A 60 7.54 4.99 36.25
CA THR A 60 8.53 4.57 37.25
C THR A 60 8.00 4.82 38.66
N ALA A 61 7.37 5.97 38.91
CA ALA A 61 6.71 6.27 40.19
C ALA A 61 5.58 5.27 40.48
N TRP A 62 4.71 5.04 39.50
CA TRP A 62 3.62 4.05 39.59
C TRP A 62 4.14 2.64 39.92
N ALA A 63 5.21 2.20 39.26
CA ALA A 63 5.80 0.88 39.49
C ALA A 63 6.33 0.74 40.92
N ARG A 64 6.96 1.79 41.47
CA ARG A 64 7.46 1.80 42.87
C ARG A 64 6.34 1.72 43.90
N GLU A 65 5.25 2.46 43.69
CA GLU A 65 4.11 2.51 44.61
C GLU A 65 3.33 1.19 44.64
N ARG A 66 3.12 0.59 43.46
CA ARG A 66 2.24 -0.56 43.30
C ARG A 66 2.94 -1.91 43.50
N ARG A 67 4.28 -1.95 43.40
CA ARG A 67 5.08 -3.19 43.49
C ARG A 67 6.22 -3.08 44.50
N THR A 68 5.86 -3.25 45.76
CA THR A 68 6.80 -3.37 46.88
C THR A 68 7.46 -4.75 46.91
N GLY A 69 8.44 -5.01 46.02
CA GLY A 69 9.26 -6.22 46.15
C GLY A 69 10.00 -6.70 44.89
N VAL A 70 9.54 -6.34 43.70
CA VAL A 70 10.22 -6.67 42.44
C VAL A 70 10.45 -5.38 41.65
N PRO A 71 11.71 -4.90 41.50
CA PRO A 71 11.99 -3.72 40.71
C PRO A 71 11.69 -4.00 39.24
N LEU A 72 10.71 -3.27 38.68
CA LEU A 72 10.41 -3.29 37.25
C LEU A 72 11.35 -2.31 36.55
N ASP A 73 12.12 -2.80 35.58
CA ASP A 73 12.90 -1.95 34.67
C ASP A 73 11.96 -1.33 33.64
N VAL A 74 11.29 -0.24 34.03
CA VAL A 74 10.36 0.50 33.18
C VAL A 74 11.02 0.97 31.88
N PRO A 75 12.24 1.55 31.89
CA PRO A 75 12.94 1.91 30.66
C PRO A 75 13.13 0.74 29.69
N ALA A 76 13.61 -0.41 30.17
CA ALA A 76 13.83 -1.58 29.32
C ALA A 76 12.51 -2.13 28.75
N LEU A 77 11.46 -2.17 29.57
CA LEU A 77 10.14 -2.65 29.14
C LEU A 77 9.48 -1.70 28.12
N LEU A 78 9.59 -0.38 28.33
CA LEU A 78 9.14 0.61 27.35
C LEU A 78 9.87 0.45 26.02
N ALA A 79 11.20 0.35 26.05
CA ALA A 79 12.01 0.14 24.84
C ALA A 79 11.61 -1.15 24.11
N HIS A 80 11.39 -2.24 24.86
CA HIS A 80 10.93 -3.51 24.29
C HIS A 80 9.55 -3.40 23.63
N LEU A 81 8.57 -2.79 24.31
CA LEU A 81 7.21 -2.65 23.78
C LEU A 81 7.13 -1.64 22.62
N LEU A 82 7.94 -0.58 22.63
CA LEU A 82 8.09 0.36 21.53
C LEU A 82 8.72 -0.31 20.30
N GLY A 83 9.77 -1.11 20.48
CA GLY A 83 10.41 -1.87 19.40
C GLY A 83 9.46 -2.86 18.72
N ARG A 84 8.43 -3.30 19.44
CA ARG A 84 7.38 -4.21 18.95
C ARG A 84 6.13 -3.50 18.44
N GLY A 85 6.10 -2.16 18.46
CA GLY A 85 4.94 -1.36 18.05
C GLY A 85 3.72 -1.53 18.95
N VAL A 86 3.88 -2.10 20.15
CA VAL A 86 2.80 -2.25 21.14
C VAL A 86 2.46 -0.89 21.76
N LEU A 87 3.48 -0.05 21.95
CA LEU A 87 3.35 1.33 22.40
C LEU A 87 3.69 2.30 21.27
N VAL A 88 3.09 3.48 21.33
CA VAL A 88 3.40 4.61 20.47
C VAL A 88 3.52 5.89 21.30
N PRO A 89 4.28 6.90 20.84
CA PRO A 89 4.22 8.23 21.42
C PRO A 89 2.78 8.77 21.42
N ALA A 90 2.35 9.40 22.52
CA ALA A 90 0.98 9.85 22.69
C ALA A 90 0.56 10.95 21.72
N GLY A 91 1.52 11.74 21.22
CA GLY A 91 1.30 12.79 20.23
C GLY A 91 1.40 12.32 18.77
N ASP A 92 1.70 11.05 18.51
CA ASP A 92 1.81 10.56 17.13
C ASP A 92 0.45 10.58 16.43
N ASP A 93 0.47 10.99 15.16
CA ASP A 93 -0.65 10.87 14.24
C ASP A 93 -1.13 9.40 14.19
N PRO A 94 -2.43 9.11 14.40
CA PRO A 94 -2.96 7.76 14.33
C PRO A 94 -2.69 7.07 12.99
N ALA A 95 -2.73 7.80 11.86
CA ALA A 95 -2.47 7.20 10.56
C ALA A 95 -1.00 6.77 10.41
N HIS A 96 -0.07 7.63 10.81
CA HIS A 96 1.35 7.26 10.91
C HIS A 96 1.59 6.08 11.88
N SER A 97 0.90 6.05 13.02
CA SER A 97 0.97 4.93 13.97
C SER A 97 0.47 3.62 13.35
N HIS A 98 -0.57 3.67 12.53
CA HIS A 98 -1.08 2.52 11.78
C HIS A 98 0.01 1.96 10.86
N LEU A 99 0.64 2.81 10.04
CA LEU A 99 1.70 2.40 9.12
C LEU A 99 2.86 1.71 9.83
N ARG A 100 3.36 2.27 10.95
CA ARG A 100 4.42 1.65 11.74
C ARG A 100 4.07 0.26 12.26
N THR A 101 2.78 0.02 12.51
CA THR A 101 2.27 -1.27 12.97
C THR A 101 2.12 -2.24 11.82
N SER A 102 1.64 -1.75 10.69
CA SER A 102 1.37 -2.52 9.48
C SER A 102 2.66 -2.96 8.77
N LEU A 103 3.67 -2.10 8.77
CA LEU A 103 4.97 -2.32 8.18
C LEU A 103 5.95 -2.75 9.28
N ALA A 104 6.12 -4.06 9.48
CA ALA A 104 7.09 -4.61 10.43
C ALA A 104 8.52 -4.25 9.96
N GLY A 105 9.03 -3.07 10.32
CA GLY A 105 10.34 -2.61 9.83
C GLY A 105 10.59 -1.11 9.71
N GLY A 106 9.61 -0.25 10.00
CA GLY A 106 9.86 1.16 10.26
C GLY A 106 9.57 2.11 9.11
N GLY A 107 8.96 3.25 9.45
CA GLY A 107 8.68 4.35 8.53
C GLY A 107 9.93 5.00 7.91
N ASP A 108 11.14 4.55 8.24
CA ASP A 108 12.37 5.04 7.62
C ASP A 108 12.42 4.73 6.11
N ALA A 109 11.83 3.61 5.65
CA ALA A 109 11.74 3.31 4.21
C ALA A 109 10.87 4.31 3.44
N LEU A 110 9.94 4.97 4.13
CA LEU A 110 9.07 6.01 3.55
C LEU A 110 9.76 7.38 3.52
N ARG A 111 10.78 7.60 4.36
CA ARG A 111 11.39 8.92 4.51
C ARG A 111 12.12 9.32 3.23
N GLY A 112 11.64 10.37 2.60
CA GLY A 112 12.20 10.90 1.35
C GLY A 112 11.80 10.13 0.10
N ALA A 113 10.97 9.08 0.21
CA ALA A 113 10.49 8.33 -0.94
C ALA A 113 9.57 9.21 -1.80
N VAL A 114 9.93 9.44 -3.06
CA VAL A 114 9.12 10.22 -4.00
C VAL A 114 8.10 9.32 -4.68
N ILE A 115 6.82 9.70 -4.61
CA ILE A 115 5.71 8.98 -5.25
C ILE A 115 5.16 9.88 -6.36
N SER A 116 5.38 9.53 -7.62
CA SER A 116 4.82 10.31 -8.72
C SER A 116 3.42 9.79 -9.06
N ILE A 117 2.41 10.65 -9.01
CA ILE A 117 1.02 10.31 -9.31
C ILE A 117 0.69 10.92 -10.68
N VAL A 118 0.49 10.06 -11.68
CA VAL A 118 0.15 10.45 -13.06
C VAL A 118 -1.34 10.31 -13.27
N GLY A 119 -1.97 11.38 -13.76
CA GLY A 119 -3.39 11.38 -14.15
C GLY A 119 -4.08 12.69 -13.81
N ASP A 120 -5.04 13.09 -14.63
CA ASP A 120 -5.80 14.35 -14.44
C ASP A 120 -7.19 14.14 -13.82
N GLY A 121 -7.57 12.87 -13.66
CA GLY A 121 -8.91 12.46 -13.26
C GLY A 121 -9.25 12.54 -11.77
N VAL A 122 -10.48 12.13 -11.47
CA VAL A 122 -10.99 12.01 -10.09
C VAL A 122 -10.29 10.90 -9.33
N LEU A 123 -9.82 9.84 -10.00
CA LEU A 123 -9.10 8.74 -9.38
C LEU A 123 -7.74 9.19 -8.84
N ALA A 124 -6.96 9.90 -9.65
CA ALA A 124 -5.67 10.43 -9.22
C ALA A 124 -5.85 11.46 -8.09
N THR A 125 -6.87 12.32 -8.16
CA THR A 125 -7.20 13.30 -7.09
C THR A 125 -7.60 12.62 -5.78
N THR A 126 -8.40 11.56 -5.84
CA THR A 126 -8.80 10.79 -4.67
C THR A 126 -7.62 10.01 -4.08
N LEU A 127 -6.78 9.39 -4.93
CA LEU A 127 -5.56 8.70 -4.50
C LEU A 127 -4.62 9.64 -3.73
N GLU A 128 -4.36 10.84 -4.26
CA GLU A 128 -3.51 11.84 -3.59
C GLU A 128 -4.04 12.22 -2.21
N ARG A 129 -5.36 12.46 -2.11
CA ARG A 129 -6.03 12.75 -0.83
C ARG A 129 -5.93 11.58 0.15
N GLN A 130 -6.14 10.36 -0.31
CA GLN A 130 -6.08 9.17 0.54
C GLN A 130 -4.65 8.82 0.97
N LEU A 131 -3.64 9.05 0.12
CA LEU A 131 -2.23 8.96 0.50
C LEU A 131 -1.89 9.96 1.63
N ALA A 132 -2.35 11.21 1.53
CA ALA A 132 -2.15 12.17 2.60
C ALA A 132 -2.82 11.71 3.91
N ALA A 133 -4.04 11.17 3.82
CA ALA A 133 -4.80 10.69 4.97
C ALA A 133 -4.27 9.38 5.58
N SER A 134 -3.47 8.59 4.83
CA SER A 134 -2.90 7.33 5.33
C SER A 134 -1.69 7.54 6.25
N GLY A 135 -1.21 8.77 6.40
CA GLY A 135 -0.06 9.11 7.22
C GLY A 135 1.29 8.89 6.51
N ILE A 136 1.28 8.57 5.21
CA ILE A 136 2.51 8.32 4.44
C ILE A 136 3.36 9.59 4.28
N VAL A 137 2.70 10.75 4.16
CA VAL A 137 3.35 12.07 4.10
C VAL A 137 3.95 12.41 5.46
N THR A 138 3.23 12.12 6.54
CA THR A 138 3.75 12.27 7.92
C THR A 138 4.97 11.37 8.15
N ALA A 139 5.01 10.18 7.54
CA ALA A 139 6.17 9.29 7.55
C ALA A 139 7.35 9.79 6.70
N GLY A 140 7.14 10.84 5.90
CA GLY A 140 8.17 11.53 5.12
C GLY A 140 8.19 11.22 3.62
N ALA A 141 7.21 10.49 3.09
CA ALA A 141 7.08 10.32 1.65
C ALA A 141 6.62 11.62 0.97
N VAL A 142 7.05 11.82 -0.27
CA VAL A 142 6.82 13.04 -1.04
C VAL A 142 5.96 12.73 -2.27
N PRO A 143 4.62 12.87 -2.18
CA PRO A 143 3.75 12.75 -3.35
C PRO A 143 3.99 13.93 -4.30
N ARG A 144 4.09 13.63 -5.59
CA ARG A 144 4.24 14.60 -6.68
C ARG A 144 3.17 14.33 -7.73
N ARG A 145 2.24 15.26 -7.89
CA ARG A 145 1.24 15.19 -8.96
C ARG A 145 1.88 15.55 -10.31
N VAL A 146 1.60 14.73 -11.31
CA VAL A 146 2.05 14.91 -12.70
C VAL A 146 0.83 14.83 -13.60
N ALA A 147 0.70 15.79 -14.51
CA ALA A 147 -0.38 15.78 -15.50
C ALA A 147 -0.28 14.54 -16.40
N GLN A 148 -1.41 14.07 -16.92
CA GLN A 148 -1.39 12.94 -17.83
C GLN A 148 -0.69 13.33 -19.14
N PRO A 149 0.43 12.67 -19.53
CA PRO A 149 1.10 13.00 -20.77
C PRO A 149 0.34 12.41 -21.96
N SER A 150 0.55 12.99 -23.14
CA SER A 150 0.23 12.31 -24.39
C SER A 150 1.09 11.04 -24.51
N PRO A 151 0.59 9.92 -25.09
CA PRO A 151 1.40 8.73 -25.31
C PRO A 151 2.70 8.99 -26.11
N ASP A 152 2.69 9.99 -27.00
CA ASP A 152 3.85 10.35 -27.82
C ASP A 152 4.87 11.23 -27.06
N ASP A 153 4.47 11.78 -25.91
CA ASP A 153 5.24 12.78 -25.13
C ASP A 153 5.55 12.29 -23.70
N VAL A 154 5.66 10.97 -23.49
CA VAL A 154 6.04 10.41 -22.18
C VAL A 154 7.53 10.63 -21.94
N ALA A 155 7.85 11.67 -21.18
CA ALA A 155 9.21 12.05 -20.81
C ALA A 155 9.84 11.08 -19.80
N ASP A 156 11.14 10.79 -19.94
CA ASP A 156 11.88 9.90 -19.02
C ASP A 156 11.95 10.49 -17.59
N GLU A 157 11.92 11.82 -17.47
CA GLU A 157 11.94 12.56 -16.20
C GLU A 157 10.72 12.27 -15.31
N LEU A 158 9.62 11.75 -15.89
CA LEU A 158 8.44 11.34 -15.13
C LEU A 158 8.79 10.23 -14.12
N PHE A 159 9.69 9.33 -14.51
CA PHE A 159 10.14 8.20 -13.70
C PHE A 159 11.46 8.48 -12.98
N ALA A 160 12.13 9.59 -13.29
CA ALA A 160 13.36 9.98 -12.62
C ALA A 160 13.12 10.27 -11.14
N ASP A 161 13.99 9.75 -10.29
CA ASP A 161 14.02 9.91 -8.83
C ASP A 161 12.79 9.41 -8.07
N ALA A 162 11.79 8.83 -8.76
CA ALA A 162 10.61 8.26 -8.15
C ALA A 162 10.93 6.89 -7.54
N ALA A 163 10.55 6.68 -6.28
CA ALA A 163 10.55 5.36 -5.67
C ALA A 163 9.44 4.47 -6.26
N LEU A 164 8.32 5.09 -6.64
CA LEU A 164 7.20 4.45 -7.32
C LEU A 164 6.45 5.48 -8.16
N VAL A 165 6.04 5.10 -9.37
CA VAL A 165 5.08 5.86 -10.17
C VAL A 165 3.70 5.20 -10.09
N VAL A 166 2.66 5.95 -9.73
CA VAL A 166 1.27 5.48 -9.73
C VAL A 166 0.54 6.14 -10.89
N VAL A 167 0.01 5.34 -11.80
CA VAL A 167 -0.71 5.82 -12.98
C VAL A 167 -2.20 5.61 -12.73
N ALA A 168 -2.91 6.66 -12.36
CA ALA A 168 -4.29 6.62 -11.92
C ALA A 168 -5.21 7.24 -12.97
N LEU A 169 -5.87 6.40 -13.76
CA LEU A 169 -6.70 6.80 -14.90
C LEU A 169 -8.18 6.54 -14.63
N ASP A 170 -9.05 7.51 -14.94
CA ASP A 170 -10.51 7.34 -14.84
C ASP A 170 -11.07 6.40 -15.93
N ARG A 171 -10.23 6.05 -16.91
CA ARG A 171 -10.52 5.16 -18.04
C ARG A 171 -9.24 4.45 -18.50
N PRO A 172 -9.32 3.24 -19.07
CA PRO A 172 -8.13 2.58 -19.61
C PRO A 172 -7.59 3.35 -20.83
N GLU A 173 -6.28 3.58 -20.88
CA GLU A 173 -5.59 4.14 -22.04
C GLU A 173 -4.41 3.26 -22.43
N SER A 174 -4.67 2.18 -23.18
CA SER A 174 -3.68 1.14 -23.54
C SER A 174 -2.42 1.74 -24.20
N THR A 175 -2.56 2.69 -25.13
CA THR A 175 -1.40 3.34 -25.78
C THR A 175 -0.53 4.09 -24.78
N LEU A 176 -1.14 4.84 -23.85
CA LEU A 176 -0.42 5.56 -22.80
C LEU A 176 0.27 4.59 -21.84
N LEU A 177 -0.42 3.54 -21.41
CA LEU A 177 0.13 2.54 -20.49
C LEU A 177 1.31 1.78 -21.10
N HIS A 178 1.29 1.50 -22.40
CA HIS A 178 2.46 0.93 -23.10
C HIS A 178 3.63 1.92 -23.20
N ALA A 179 3.37 3.20 -23.51
CA ALA A 179 4.41 4.21 -23.56
C ALA A 179 5.08 4.40 -22.17
N LEU A 180 4.26 4.44 -21.11
CA LEU A 180 4.72 4.48 -19.72
C LEU A 180 5.52 3.21 -19.36
N ASN A 181 5.06 2.02 -19.77
CA ASN A 181 5.78 0.78 -19.55
C ASN A 181 7.17 0.80 -20.19
N ASP A 182 7.29 1.28 -21.43
CA ASP A 182 8.58 1.39 -22.11
C ASP A 182 9.54 2.34 -21.38
N THR A 183 9.04 3.48 -20.91
CA THR A 183 9.81 4.42 -20.09
C THR A 183 10.23 3.81 -18.75
N ALA A 184 9.32 3.14 -18.05
CA ALA A 184 9.60 2.43 -16.80
C ALA A 184 10.69 1.36 -16.98
N LEU A 185 10.62 0.58 -18.07
CA LEU A 185 11.61 -0.44 -18.39
C LEU A 185 13.00 0.14 -18.66
N ARG A 186 13.08 1.30 -19.35
CA ARG A 186 14.36 2.00 -19.58
C ARG A 186 14.93 2.59 -18.29
N GLY A 187 14.08 3.26 -17.50
CA GLY A 187 14.45 3.89 -16.23
C GLY A 187 14.69 2.91 -15.08
N LYS A 188 14.24 1.64 -15.23
CA LYS A 188 14.20 0.62 -14.18
C LYS A 188 13.42 1.07 -12.93
N THR A 189 12.38 1.88 -13.16
CA THR A 189 11.57 2.46 -12.09
C THR A 189 10.28 1.64 -11.94
N PRO A 190 9.94 1.18 -10.73
CA PRO A 190 8.67 0.51 -10.48
C PRO A 190 7.46 1.41 -10.73
N TRP A 191 6.36 0.81 -11.17
CA TRP A 191 5.10 1.54 -11.32
C TRP A 191 3.85 0.70 -11.10
N LEU A 192 2.76 1.37 -10.75
CA LEU A 192 1.47 0.78 -10.44
C LEU A 192 0.38 1.42 -11.31
N PRO A 193 -0.18 0.71 -12.30
CA PRO A 193 -1.39 1.13 -12.97
C PRO A 193 -2.60 0.96 -12.06
N VAL A 194 -3.48 1.94 -12.10
CA VAL A 194 -4.79 1.93 -11.43
C VAL A 194 -5.77 2.54 -12.40
N CYS A 195 -6.81 1.80 -12.77
CA CYS A 195 -7.83 2.33 -13.68
C CYS A 195 -9.23 1.89 -13.32
N LEU A 196 -10.20 2.64 -13.83
CA LEU A 196 -11.60 2.27 -13.89
C LEU A 196 -11.97 2.00 -15.35
N ASP A 197 -12.74 0.96 -15.62
CA ASP A 197 -13.29 0.64 -16.94
C ASP A 197 -14.78 0.32 -16.78
N GLY A 198 -15.62 1.34 -16.92
CA GLY A 198 -17.07 1.21 -16.71
C GLY A 198 -17.40 0.74 -15.30
N GLY A 199 -17.95 -0.47 -15.18
CA GLY A 199 -18.30 -1.13 -13.93
C GLY A 199 -17.14 -1.90 -13.27
N GLU A 200 -15.93 -1.83 -13.81
CA GLU A 200 -14.75 -2.53 -13.29
C GLU A 200 -13.70 -1.56 -12.76
N GLY A 201 -13.04 -1.92 -11.66
CA GLY A 201 -11.83 -1.24 -11.17
C GLY A 201 -10.65 -2.19 -11.13
N VAL A 202 -9.48 -1.74 -11.59
CA VAL A 202 -8.26 -2.55 -11.61
C VAL A 202 -7.14 -1.85 -10.84
N VAL A 203 -6.54 -2.55 -9.89
CA VAL A 203 -5.33 -2.13 -9.16
C VAL A 203 -4.21 -3.10 -9.50
N GLY A 204 -3.20 -2.60 -10.21
CA GLY A 204 -1.98 -3.34 -10.52
C GLY A 204 -2.04 -4.24 -11.75
N PRO A 205 -1.06 -5.15 -11.88
CA PRO A 205 -0.03 -5.45 -10.88
C PRO A 205 1.00 -4.31 -10.76
N THR A 206 1.75 -4.25 -9.66
CA THR A 206 2.93 -3.40 -9.55
C THR A 206 4.04 -3.94 -10.45
N HIS A 207 4.32 -3.24 -11.54
CA HIS A 207 5.38 -3.59 -12.47
C HIS A 207 6.73 -3.18 -11.90
N VAL A 208 7.59 -4.17 -11.62
CA VAL A 208 8.97 -3.98 -11.14
C VAL A 208 9.92 -4.44 -12.26
N PRO A 209 10.54 -3.51 -13.00
CA PRO A 209 11.38 -3.86 -14.14
C PRO A 209 12.47 -4.88 -13.81
N GLY A 210 12.45 -6.01 -14.52
CA GLY A 210 13.42 -7.10 -14.36
C GLY A 210 13.04 -8.15 -13.31
N GLU A 211 12.10 -7.85 -12.42
CA GLU A 211 11.66 -8.74 -11.34
C GLU A 211 10.29 -9.34 -11.63
N SER A 212 9.26 -8.52 -11.87
CA SER A 212 7.89 -8.95 -12.13
C SER A 212 7.49 -8.86 -13.61
N ALA A 213 6.23 -9.23 -13.90
CA ALA A 213 5.65 -9.07 -15.23
C ALA A 213 5.50 -7.58 -15.58
N CYS A 214 5.87 -7.22 -16.82
CA CYS A 214 5.62 -5.89 -17.37
C CYS A 214 4.15 -5.75 -17.83
N HIS A 215 3.76 -4.53 -18.18
CA HIS A 215 2.37 -4.24 -18.54
C HIS A 215 1.88 -5.02 -19.76
N LEU A 216 2.73 -5.23 -20.76
CA LEU A 216 2.35 -6.05 -21.92
C LEU A 216 1.99 -7.48 -21.49
N GLU A 217 2.77 -8.10 -20.60
CA GLU A 217 2.51 -9.49 -20.18
C GLU A 217 1.20 -9.59 -19.39
N PHE A 218 0.87 -8.57 -18.61
CA PHE A 218 -0.42 -8.43 -17.94
C PHE A 218 -1.58 -8.31 -18.94
N GLU A 219 -1.47 -7.41 -19.92
CA GLU A 219 -2.50 -7.21 -20.93
C GLU A 219 -2.72 -8.49 -21.76
N LEU A 220 -1.66 -9.15 -22.21
CA LEU A 220 -1.74 -10.41 -22.97
C LEU A 220 -2.47 -11.52 -22.19
N GLN A 221 -2.18 -11.66 -20.90
CA GLN A 221 -2.84 -12.67 -20.06
C GLN A 221 -4.30 -12.29 -19.77
N THR A 222 -4.58 -10.99 -19.60
CA THR A 222 -5.95 -10.49 -19.48
C THR A 222 -6.76 -10.83 -20.71
N ASP A 223 -6.23 -10.53 -21.91
CA ASP A 223 -6.94 -10.75 -23.16
C ASP A 223 -7.06 -12.23 -23.52
N ALA A 224 -6.13 -13.06 -23.07
CA ALA A 224 -6.25 -14.51 -23.19
C ALA A 224 -7.33 -15.10 -22.26
N SER A 225 -7.65 -14.42 -21.14
CA SER A 225 -8.66 -14.87 -20.16
C SER A 225 -10.08 -14.47 -20.54
N VAL A 226 -10.26 -13.32 -21.19
CA VAL A 226 -11.54 -12.89 -21.75
C VAL A 226 -11.75 -13.67 -23.03
N GLY A 227 -12.70 -14.61 -23.04
CA GLY A 227 -13.05 -15.37 -24.23
C GLY A 227 -13.23 -14.41 -25.41
N PHE A 228 -12.32 -14.48 -26.39
CA PHE A 228 -12.08 -13.44 -27.40
C PHE A 228 -13.40 -13.00 -28.07
N THR A 229 -13.94 -11.87 -27.66
CA THR A 229 -15.08 -11.23 -28.32
C THR A 229 -14.57 -9.92 -28.90
N GLY A 230 -14.48 -9.82 -30.24
CA GLY A 230 -13.88 -8.68 -30.95
C GLY A 230 -14.38 -7.30 -30.49
N HIS A 231 -15.61 -7.21 -29.98
CA HIS A 231 -16.16 -5.98 -29.42
C HIS A 231 -15.40 -5.45 -28.19
N VAL A 232 -14.75 -6.30 -27.38
CA VAL A 232 -13.98 -5.86 -26.21
C VAL A 232 -12.74 -5.09 -26.65
N LEU A 233 -12.02 -5.59 -27.66
CA LEU A 233 -10.86 -4.91 -28.23
C LEU A 233 -11.28 -3.62 -28.93
N GLU A 234 -12.39 -3.63 -29.69
CA GLU A 234 -12.93 -2.43 -30.31
C GLU A 234 -13.24 -1.34 -29.28
N LEU A 235 -13.91 -1.68 -28.17
CA LEU A 235 -14.24 -0.73 -27.10
C LEU A 235 -12.98 -0.20 -26.39
N ARG A 236 -12.00 -1.06 -26.08
CA ARG A 236 -10.77 -0.65 -25.38
C ARG A 236 -9.93 0.33 -26.22
N HIS A 237 -9.94 0.20 -27.54
CA HIS A 237 -9.15 1.06 -28.44
C HIS A 237 -9.93 2.24 -29.03
N ALA A 238 -11.24 2.32 -28.81
CA ALA A 238 -12.07 3.41 -29.30
C ALA A 238 -11.93 4.66 -28.42
N LYS A 239 -10.92 5.49 -28.72
CA LYS A 239 -10.62 6.75 -27.99
C LYS A 239 -11.84 7.68 -27.84
N ASP A 240 -12.75 7.65 -28.80
CA ASP A 240 -13.96 8.50 -28.84
C ASP A 240 -15.25 7.78 -28.36
N ALA A 241 -15.16 6.53 -27.87
CA ALA A 241 -16.34 5.77 -27.44
C ALA A 241 -16.94 6.27 -26.12
N HIS A 242 -16.17 6.98 -25.30
CA HIS A 242 -16.67 7.54 -24.04
C HIS A 242 -17.34 8.89 -24.26
N GLY A 243 -18.53 9.05 -23.65
CA GLY A 243 -19.20 10.34 -23.63
C GLY A 243 -18.34 11.42 -22.93
N PRO A 244 -18.40 12.69 -23.39
CA PRO A 244 -17.49 13.77 -22.96
C PRO A 244 -17.59 14.16 -21.47
N ALA A 245 -18.53 13.59 -20.71
CA ALA A 245 -18.76 13.88 -19.29
C ALA A 245 -18.89 12.60 -18.44
N ALA A 246 -18.44 11.44 -18.94
CA ALA A 246 -18.45 10.21 -18.17
C ALA A 246 -17.42 10.32 -17.03
N VAL A 247 -17.90 10.58 -15.81
CA VAL A 247 -17.10 10.57 -14.58
C VAL A 247 -17.42 9.28 -13.85
N PRO A 248 -16.41 8.53 -13.38
CA PRO A 248 -16.68 7.31 -12.62
C PRO A 248 -17.45 7.59 -11.32
N PRO A 249 -18.36 6.69 -10.89
CA PRO A 249 -19.09 6.84 -9.65
C PRO A 249 -18.16 7.03 -8.43
N PRO A 250 -18.38 8.03 -7.56
CA PRO A 250 -17.45 8.37 -6.48
C PRO A 250 -17.12 7.21 -5.55
N HIS A 251 -18.10 6.37 -5.21
CA HIS A 251 -17.90 5.22 -4.32
C HIS A 251 -16.94 4.17 -4.92
N GLN A 252 -16.97 3.97 -6.24
CA GLN A 252 -16.03 3.07 -6.94
C GLN A 252 -14.62 3.64 -6.89
N VAL A 253 -14.49 4.95 -7.15
CA VAL A 253 -13.23 5.68 -7.03
C VAL A 253 -12.62 5.54 -5.63
N GLU A 254 -13.41 5.75 -4.57
CA GLU A 254 -12.93 5.61 -3.18
C GLU A 254 -12.41 4.19 -2.88
N MET A 255 -13.12 3.14 -3.34
CA MET A 255 -12.74 1.74 -3.11
C MET A 255 -11.45 1.39 -3.85
N VAL A 256 -11.36 1.73 -5.13
CA VAL A 256 -10.19 1.43 -5.98
C VAL A 256 -8.96 2.22 -5.50
N SER A 257 -9.12 3.52 -5.23
CA SER A 257 -8.04 4.33 -4.67
C SER A 257 -7.56 3.79 -3.32
N GLY A 258 -8.48 3.34 -2.45
CA GLY A 258 -8.13 2.86 -1.12
C GLY A 258 -7.25 1.63 -1.17
N LEU A 259 -7.56 0.69 -2.06
CA LEU A 259 -6.71 -0.47 -2.28
C LEU A 259 -5.40 -0.12 -2.99
N ALA A 260 -5.40 0.85 -3.90
CA ALA A 260 -4.16 1.34 -4.50
C ALA A 260 -3.22 1.97 -3.47
N VAL A 261 -3.74 2.66 -2.45
CA VAL A 261 -2.95 3.17 -1.32
C VAL A 261 -2.27 2.03 -0.56
N GLU A 262 -2.98 0.92 -0.30
CA GLU A 262 -2.39 -0.28 0.31
C GLU A 262 -1.27 -0.87 -0.55
N ALA A 263 -1.44 -0.92 -1.87
CA ALA A 263 -0.40 -1.37 -2.80
C ALA A 263 0.84 -0.46 -2.78
N VAL A 264 0.66 0.86 -2.75
CA VAL A 264 1.75 1.84 -2.61
C VAL A 264 2.51 1.64 -1.30
N ILE A 265 1.78 1.53 -0.19
CA ILE A 265 2.36 1.31 1.15
C ILE A 265 3.14 0.00 1.18
N ALA A 266 2.57 -1.09 0.67
CA ALA A 266 3.23 -2.39 0.62
C ALA A 266 4.52 -2.34 -0.21
N HIS A 267 4.48 -1.70 -1.38
CA HIS A 267 5.66 -1.54 -2.22
C HIS A 267 6.80 -0.80 -1.50
N LEU A 268 6.51 0.38 -0.95
CA LEU A 268 7.53 1.21 -0.29
C LEU A 268 8.06 0.59 1.00
N ALA A 269 7.28 -0.27 1.63
CA ALA A 269 7.70 -1.02 2.82
C ALA A 269 8.53 -2.28 2.51
N GLY A 270 8.78 -2.58 1.23
CA GLY A 270 9.49 -3.80 0.82
C GLY A 270 8.64 -5.07 0.86
N THR A 271 7.32 -4.96 1.08
CA THR A 271 6.36 -6.06 0.96
C THR A 271 5.61 -6.04 -0.38
N GLY A 272 6.16 -5.33 -1.37
CA GLY A 272 5.57 -5.16 -2.71
C GLY A 272 5.37 -6.45 -3.51
N HIS A 273 5.95 -7.58 -3.08
CA HIS A 273 5.68 -8.90 -3.67
C HIS A 273 4.19 -9.28 -3.61
N LEU A 274 3.42 -8.68 -2.69
CA LEU A 274 1.98 -8.89 -2.58
C LEU A 274 1.20 -8.34 -3.78
N THR A 275 1.76 -7.36 -4.50
CA THR A 275 1.10 -6.69 -5.62
C THR A 275 1.90 -6.79 -6.91
N SER A 276 3.14 -7.28 -6.89
CA SER A 276 4.01 -7.31 -8.07
C SER A 276 3.62 -8.34 -9.14
N ASP A 277 3.04 -9.46 -8.71
CA ASP A 277 2.66 -10.58 -9.59
C ASP A 277 1.15 -10.78 -9.64
N ARG A 278 0.37 -9.80 -9.16
CA ARG A 278 -1.08 -9.91 -9.01
C ARG A 278 -1.77 -8.57 -9.21
N ALA A 279 -2.79 -8.55 -10.06
CA ALA A 279 -3.75 -7.46 -10.11
C ALA A 279 -4.97 -7.80 -9.25
N VAL A 280 -5.57 -6.78 -8.64
CA VAL A 280 -6.88 -6.90 -7.98
C VAL A 280 -7.93 -6.24 -8.84
N ARG A 281 -9.01 -6.97 -9.12
CA ARG A 281 -10.13 -6.51 -9.94
C ARG A 281 -11.38 -6.41 -9.08
N PHE A 282 -12.07 -5.29 -9.19
CA PHE A 282 -13.37 -5.06 -8.60
C PHE A 282 -14.40 -5.12 -9.71
N ASP A 283 -15.28 -6.12 -9.70
CA ASP A 283 -16.47 -6.15 -10.54
C ASP A 283 -17.62 -5.55 -9.74
N PHE A 284 -17.96 -4.29 -10.02
CA PHE A 284 -19.02 -3.58 -9.31
C PHE A 284 -20.43 -3.99 -9.76
N GLU A 285 -20.57 -4.65 -10.91
CA GLU A 285 -21.86 -5.14 -11.40
C GLU A 285 -22.25 -6.44 -10.70
N ARG A 286 -21.28 -7.33 -10.47
CA ARG A 286 -21.45 -8.61 -9.77
C ARG A 286 -21.17 -8.52 -8.27
N MET A 287 -20.60 -7.41 -7.83
CA MET A 287 -20.11 -7.22 -6.46
C MET A 287 -19.04 -8.25 -6.08
N GLU A 288 -18.09 -8.49 -6.98
CA GLU A 288 -17.02 -9.48 -6.81
C GLU A 288 -15.65 -8.78 -6.76
N ILE A 289 -14.73 -9.38 -6.00
CA ILE A 289 -13.30 -9.02 -6.02
C ILE A 289 -12.53 -10.24 -6.46
N ASP A 290 -11.80 -10.12 -7.55
CA ASP A 290 -10.97 -11.18 -8.10
C ASP A 290 -9.48 -10.81 -8.07
N TYR A 291 -8.65 -11.86 -8.05
CA TYR A 291 -7.21 -11.76 -8.05
C TYR A 291 -6.67 -12.40 -9.33
N GLN A 292 -6.09 -11.58 -10.19
CA GLN A 292 -5.46 -12.07 -11.41
C GLN A 292 -3.96 -12.20 -11.18
N ASP A 293 -3.49 -13.43 -11.00
CA ASP A 293 -2.06 -13.74 -10.99
C ASP A 293 -1.48 -13.55 -12.41
N VAL A 294 -0.33 -12.88 -12.49
CA VAL A 294 0.31 -12.50 -13.74
C VAL A 294 1.69 -13.13 -13.80
N LEU A 295 1.89 -13.98 -14.80
CA LEU A 295 3.17 -14.67 -15.00
C LEU A 295 4.07 -13.88 -15.95
N ARG A 296 5.38 -13.92 -15.70
CA ARG A 296 6.37 -13.45 -16.66
C ARG A 296 6.45 -14.38 -17.86
N LEU A 297 6.45 -13.81 -19.05
CA LEU A 297 6.57 -14.50 -20.32
C LEU A 297 8.06 -14.51 -20.77
N PRO A 298 8.70 -15.69 -20.91
CA PRO A 298 10.13 -15.77 -21.21
C PRO A 298 10.58 -15.05 -22.51
N ARG A 299 9.65 -14.81 -23.44
CA ARG A 299 9.91 -14.16 -24.74
C ARG A 299 9.08 -12.89 -24.92
N CYS A 300 8.76 -12.18 -23.84
CA CYS A 300 8.05 -10.92 -23.95
C CYS A 300 8.82 -9.93 -24.84
N PRO A 301 8.19 -9.36 -25.89
CA PRO A 301 8.85 -8.40 -26.78
C PRO A 301 9.11 -7.04 -26.12
N ALA A 302 8.51 -6.76 -24.95
CA ALA A 302 8.77 -5.54 -24.19
C ALA A 302 9.97 -5.68 -23.25
N CYS A 303 9.92 -6.66 -22.34
CA CYS A 303 10.88 -6.80 -21.23
C CYS A 303 11.84 -7.99 -21.37
N GLY A 304 11.62 -8.89 -22.34
CA GLY A 304 12.42 -10.10 -22.52
C GLY A 304 13.83 -9.82 -23.06
N PRO A 305 14.82 -10.67 -22.74
CA PRO A 305 16.21 -10.49 -23.16
C PRO A 305 16.40 -10.64 -24.68
N GLN A 306 15.48 -11.32 -25.37
CA GLN A 306 15.43 -11.43 -26.82
C GLN A 306 14.42 -10.43 -27.40
N ARG A 307 14.71 -9.14 -27.26
CA ARG A 307 13.83 -8.05 -27.72
C ARG A 307 13.85 -7.97 -29.25
N ALA A 308 12.89 -8.60 -29.92
CA ALA A 308 12.51 -8.22 -31.28
C ALA A 308 11.95 -6.79 -31.26
N PRO A 309 11.98 -6.03 -32.37
CA PRO A 309 11.36 -4.70 -32.41
C PRO A 309 9.90 -4.80 -31.94
N TYR A 310 9.57 -4.05 -30.90
CA TYR A 310 8.29 -4.10 -30.20
C TYR A 310 7.13 -3.80 -31.16
N ARG A 311 6.23 -4.78 -31.31
CA ARG A 311 4.86 -4.58 -31.79
C ARG A 311 3.95 -5.36 -30.85
N ASN A 312 2.89 -4.71 -30.35
CA ASN A 312 1.85 -5.44 -29.62
C ASN A 312 1.30 -6.50 -30.59
N PRO A 313 1.24 -7.80 -30.22
CA PRO A 313 0.83 -8.86 -31.14
C PRO A 313 -0.63 -8.74 -31.60
N PHE A 314 -1.43 -7.90 -30.92
CA PHE A 314 -2.82 -7.63 -31.23
C PHE A 314 -3.06 -6.28 -31.93
N LEU A 315 -2.01 -5.47 -32.17
CA LEU A 315 -2.08 -4.19 -32.89
C LEU A 315 -1.38 -4.23 -34.26
#